data_AF-A0A3L7X1J0-F1
#
_entry.id   AF-A0A3L7X1J0-F1
#
_cell.length_a   1.000
_cell.length_b   1.000
_cell.length_c   1.000
_cell.angle_alpha   90.00
_cell.angle_beta   90.00
_cell.angle_gamma   90.00
#
_symmetry.space_group_name_H-M   'P 1'
#
loop_
_entity.id
_entity.type
_entity.pdbx_description
1 polymer ?
#
loop_
_entity_poly.entity_id
_entity_poly.type
_entity_poly.pdbx_seq_one_letter_code
_entity_poly.pdbx_strand_id
1 'polypeptide(L)'
;MIGGRPITHPQLGVSGVTLNELNAREAGISSTKGVYLTSISRSSAAEKAGLRAGATGSNTALGGGGDVITAVNGREVTSADQFSRIIDGYNVGDTVKLTVIRSDRTIDVSATLQEWTGR
;
A
#
# COMPACT_ATOMS: atom_id res chain seq x y z
N MET A 1 -3.86 37.35 11.86
CA MET A 1 -3.12 36.53 10.87
C MET A 1 -3.54 35.09 11.09
N ILE A 2 -4.32 34.51 10.18
CA ILE A 2 -4.71 33.10 10.28
C ILE A 2 -3.67 32.32 9.49
N GLY A 3 -2.64 31.83 10.18
CA GLY A 3 -1.66 30.93 9.58
C GLY A 3 -2.33 29.59 9.32
N GLY A 4 -2.94 29.41 8.16
CA GLY A 4 -3.42 28.11 7.70
C GLY A 4 -2.21 27.21 7.56
N ARG A 5 -1.92 26.40 8.58
CA ARG A 5 -0.92 25.34 8.47
C ARG A 5 -1.39 24.45 7.30
N PRO A 6 -0.54 24.14 6.32
CA PRO A 6 -0.93 23.23 5.25
C PRO A 6 -1.46 21.96 5.91
N ILE A 7 -2.67 21.55 5.55
CA ILE A 7 -3.26 20.31 6.07
C ILE A 7 -2.41 19.19 5.50
N THR A 8 -1.48 18.71 6.32
CA THR A 8 -0.50 17.72 5.93
C THR A 8 -1.15 16.36 6.06
N HIS A 9 -1.47 15.72 4.93
CA HIS A 9 -2.02 14.37 4.97
C HIS A 9 -0.87 13.34 4.96
N PRO A 10 -0.87 12.37 5.89
CA PRO A 10 0.07 11.27 5.84
C PRO A 10 -0.19 10.44 4.59
N GLN A 11 0.86 10.13 3.85
CA GLN A 11 0.75 9.30 2.65
C GLN A 11 1.90 8.31 2.56
N LEU A 12 1.55 7.09 2.14
CA LEU A 12 2.52 6.06 1.80
C LEU A 12 3.04 6.22 0.35
N GLY A 13 2.21 6.76 -0.55
CA GLY A 13 2.53 6.96 -1.96
C GLY A 13 2.36 5.70 -2.80
N VAL A 14 1.29 4.97 -2.53
CA VAL A 14 0.90 3.76 -3.25
C VAL A 14 -0.45 3.96 -3.90
N SER A 15 -0.64 3.31 -5.04
CA SER A 15 -1.94 3.04 -5.62
C SER A 15 -2.17 1.54 -5.59
N GLY A 16 -3.37 1.14 -5.24
CA GLY A 16 -3.72 -0.27 -5.17
C GLY A 16 -5.22 -0.48 -5.32
N VAL A 17 -5.58 -1.75 -5.49
CA VAL A 17 -6.97 -2.20 -5.60
C VAL A 17 -7.26 -3.20 -4.49
N THR A 18 -8.51 -3.20 -4.01
CA THR A 18 -8.99 -4.22 -3.07
C THR A 18 -8.94 -5.58 -3.74
N LEU A 19 -8.32 -6.56 -3.09
CA LEU A 19 -8.37 -7.95 -3.53
C LEU A 19 -9.76 -8.54 -3.34
N ASN A 20 -10.11 -9.41 -4.28
CA ASN A 20 -11.28 -10.25 -4.29
C ASN A 20 -10.90 -11.60 -4.93
N GLU A 21 -11.81 -12.56 -4.96
CA GLU A 21 -11.52 -13.88 -5.50
C GLU A 21 -11.13 -13.87 -6.98
N LEU A 22 -11.73 -12.98 -7.76
CA LEU A 22 -11.48 -12.90 -9.20
C LEU A 22 -10.06 -12.38 -9.47
N ASN A 23 -9.72 -11.23 -8.91
CA ASN A 23 -8.45 -10.55 -9.16
C ASN A 23 -7.27 -11.29 -8.48
N ALA A 24 -7.49 -11.91 -7.31
CA ALA A 24 -6.48 -12.75 -6.67
C ALA A 24 -6.13 -13.96 -7.53
N ARG A 25 -7.13 -14.65 -8.10
CA ARG A 25 -6.91 -15.76 -9.03
C ARG A 25 -6.17 -15.32 -10.29
N GLU A 26 -6.56 -14.19 -10.88
CA GLU A 26 -5.89 -13.64 -12.07
C GLU A 26 -4.43 -13.25 -11.80
N ALA A 27 -4.12 -12.76 -10.60
CA ALA A 27 -2.76 -12.40 -10.19
C ALA A 27 -1.94 -13.59 -9.65
N GLY A 28 -2.56 -14.77 -9.49
CA GLY A 28 -1.91 -15.95 -8.90
C GLY A 28 -1.61 -15.78 -7.41
N ILE A 29 -2.42 -15.02 -6.69
CA ILE A 29 -2.25 -14.70 -5.27
C ILE A 29 -3.15 -15.61 -4.45
N SER A 30 -2.58 -16.31 -3.47
CA SER A 30 -3.34 -17.21 -2.58
C SER A 30 -4.30 -16.49 -1.63
N SER A 31 -4.07 -15.20 -1.36
CA SER A 31 -4.93 -14.36 -0.51
C SER A 31 -6.04 -13.71 -1.33
N THR A 32 -7.28 -13.79 -0.82
CA THR A 32 -8.46 -13.13 -1.39
C THR A 32 -8.80 -11.80 -0.70
N LYS A 33 -8.00 -11.39 0.29
CA LYS A 33 -8.19 -10.19 1.10
C LYS A 33 -6.93 -9.35 1.13
N GLY A 34 -7.10 -8.04 1.20
CA GLY A 34 -6.02 -7.08 1.29
C GLY A 34 -6.02 -6.07 0.14
N VAL A 35 -4.93 -5.33 0.04
CA VAL A 35 -4.75 -4.30 -0.98
C VAL A 35 -3.56 -4.68 -1.85
N TYR A 36 -3.84 -5.00 -3.11
CA TYR A 36 -2.81 -5.28 -4.09
C TYR A 36 -2.25 -3.97 -4.64
N LEU A 37 -0.93 -3.78 -4.52
CA LEU A 37 -0.27 -2.57 -5.00
C LEU A 37 -0.11 -2.63 -6.51
N THR A 38 -0.75 -1.71 -7.22
CA THR A 38 -0.70 -1.61 -8.69
C THR A 38 0.33 -0.58 -9.15
N SER A 39 0.62 0.42 -8.33
CA SER A 39 1.65 1.42 -8.62
C SER A 39 2.24 2.01 -7.35
N ILE A 40 3.49 2.45 -7.41
CA ILE A 40 4.18 3.16 -6.34
C ILE A 40 4.71 4.46 -6.92
N SER A 41 4.41 5.57 -6.25
CA SER A 41 4.93 6.88 -6.64
C SER A 41 6.44 6.95 -6.40
N ARG A 42 7.17 7.58 -7.31
CA ARG A 42 8.62 7.80 -7.13
C ARG A 42 8.89 8.66 -5.89
N SER A 43 9.99 8.37 -5.21
CA SER A 43 10.44 9.04 -3.99
C SER A 43 9.45 8.99 -2.82
N SER A 44 8.47 8.09 -2.88
CA SER A 44 7.47 7.88 -1.82
C SER A 44 7.99 7.06 -0.65
N ALA A 45 7.21 7.03 0.43
CA ALA A 45 7.47 6.22 1.60
C ALA A 45 7.48 4.73 1.25
N ALA A 46 6.57 4.28 0.39
CA ALA A 46 6.53 2.90 -0.09
C ALA A 46 7.75 2.50 -0.90
N GLU A 47 8.19 3.36 -1.83
CA GLU A 47 9.40 3.08 -2.62
C GLU A 47 10.63 2.97 -1.72
N LYS A 48 10.79 3.93 -0.79
CA LYS A 48 11.88 3.94 0.19
C LYS A 48 11.84 2.73 1.14
N ALA A 49 10.65 2.26 1.48
CA ALA A 49 10.45 1.06 2.28
C ALA A 49 10.72 -0.25 1.51
N GLY A 50 10.90 -0.18 0.18
CA GLY A 50 11.15 -1.36 -0.65
C GLY A 50 9.89 -2.17 -0.98
N LEU A 51 8.71 -1.52 -0.93
CA LEU A 51 7.48 -2.10 -1.47
C LEU A 51 7.58 -2.24 -2.99
N ARG A 52 6.82 -3.19 -3.54
CA ARG A 52 6.77 -3.50 -4.97
C ARG A 52 5.35 -3.41 -5.47
N ALA A 53 5.14 -2.61 -6.51
CA ALA A 53 3.92 -2.64 -7.29
C ALA A 53 3.94 -3.82 -8.26
N GLY A 54 2.76 -4.29 -8.65
CA GLY A 54 2.57 -5.24 -9.73
C GLY A 54 3.24 -4.78 -11.02
N ALA A 55 3.93 -5.69 -11.71
CA ALA A 55 4.57 -5.37 -12.97
C ALA A 55 3.51 -5.20 -14.08
N THR A 56 3.35 -3.98 -14.58
CA THR A 56 2.57 -3.70 -15.80
C THR A 56 3.25 -4.36 -16.99
N GLY A 57 2.57 -5.31 -17.65
CA GLY A 57 3.12 -6.09 -18.77
C GLY A 57 3.28 -7.58 -18.52
N SER A 58 2.86 -8.08 -17.35
CA SER A 58 2.65 -9.52 -17.17
C SER A 58 1.49 -10.01 -18.04
N ASN A 59 1.46 -11.30 -18.38
CA ASN A 59 0.37 -11.96 -19.10
C ASN A 59 -0.95 -12.05 -18.28
N THR A 60 -1.03 -11.34 -17.15
CA THR A 60 -2.13 -11.33 -16.20
C THR A 60 -2.68 -9.90 -16.10
N ALA A 61 -4.00 -9.76 -16.00
CA ALA A 61 -4.69 -8.45 -16.00
C ALA A 61 -4.22 -7.49 -14.90
N LEU A 62 -3.65 -8.01 -13.81
CA LEU A 62 -3.17 -7.24 -12.65
C LEU A 62 -1.66 -7.07 -12.58
N GLY A 63 -0.91 -7.64 -13.52
CA GLY A 63 0.53 -7.76 -13.35
C GLY A 63 0.91 -8.87 -12.35
N GLY A 64 2.14 -9.36 -12.43
CA GLY A 64 2.69 -10.33 -11.47
C GLY A 64 3.70 -9.66 -10.54
N GLY A 65 3.94 -10.28 -9.38
CA GLY A 65 5.07 -9.94 -8.50
C GLY A 65 4.91 -8.67 -7.65
N GLY A 66 3.72 -8.10 -7.59
CA GLY A 66 3.39 -7.00 -6.67
C GLY A 66 3.19 -7.47 -5.24
N ASP A 67 3.19 -6.51 -4.32
CA ASP A 67 2.88 -6.73 -2.91
C ASP A 67 1.39 -6.63 -2.62
N VAL A 68 0.92 -7.47 -1.71
CA VAL A 68 -0.42 -7.39 -1.15
C VAL A 68 -0.34 -6.98 0.31
N ILE A 69 -0.85 -5.80 0.66
CA ILE A 69 -0.94 -5.39 2.06
C ILE A 69 -2.10 -6.12 2.72
N THR A 70 -1.81 -6.88 3.77
CA THR A 70 -2.80 -7.62 4.56
C THR A 70 -2.94 -7.10 5.99
N ALA A 71 -1.95 -6.35 6.50
CA ALA A 71 -2.06 -5.66 7.78
C ALA A 71 -1.19 -4.41 7.87
N VAL A 72 -1.56 -3.49 8.77
CA VAL A 72 -0.81 -2.29 9.14
C VAL A 72 -0.71 -2.25 10.66
N ASN A 73 0.50 -2.28 11.22
CA ASN A 73 0.76 -2.36 12.67
C ASN A 73 -0.03 -3.50 13.36
N GLY A 74 -0.18 -4.64 12.68
CA GLY A 74 -0.95 -5.78 13.17
C GLY A 74 -2.47 -5.65 13.03
N ARG A 75 -2.98 -4.51 12.53
CA ARG A 75 -4.40 -4.35 12.20
C ARG A 75 -4.66 -4.90 10.81
N GLU A 76 -5.53 -5.92 10.73
CA GLU A 76 -5.92 -6.53 9.46
C GLU A 76 -6.52 -5.50 8.50
N VAL A 77 -6.07 -5.58 7.26
CA VAL A 77 -6.53 -4.76 6.13
C VAL A 77 -7.14 -5.70 5.11
N THR A 78 -8.40 -5.45 4.79
CA THR A 78 -9.18 -6.26 3.85
C THR A 78 -9.51 -5.51 2.56
N SER A 79 -9.50 -4.17 2.59
CA SER A 79 -9.84 -3.31 1.45
C SER A 79 -9.00 -2.04 1.38
N ALA A 80 -8.94 -1.44 0.19
CA ALA A 80 -8.22 -0.20 -0.07
C ALA A 80 -8.79 0.96 0.76
N ASP A 81 -10.11 1.06 0.89
CA ASP A 81 -10.75 2.07 1.74
C ASP A 81 -10.36 1.93 3.21
N GLN A 82 -10.30 0.69 3.72
CA GLN A 82 -9.88 0.42 5.09
C GLN A 82 -8.41 0.80 5.29
N PHE A 83 -7.56 0.46 4.33
CA PHE A 83 -6.15 0.84 4.34
C PHE A 83 -5.97 2.35 4.40
N SER A 84 -6.61 3.10 3.50
CA SER A 84 -6.52 4.57 3.48
C SER A 84 -6.96 5.17 4.82
N ARG A 85 -8.09 4.72 5.38
CA ARG A 85 -8.56 5.18 6.70
C ARG A 85 -7.60 4.88 7.84
N ILE A 86 -6.89 3.75 7.77
CA ILE A 86 -5.88 3.40 8.77
C ILE A 86 -4.68 4.35 8.65
N ILE A 87 -4.19 4.60 7.43
CA ILE A 87 -3.07 5.53 7.18
C ILE A 87 -3.43 6.97 7.58
N ASP A 88 -4.65 7.41 7.28
CA ASP A 88 -5.17 8.73 7.67
C ASP A 88 -5.23 8.92 9.19
N GLY A 89 -5.22 7.84 9.97
CA GLY A 89 -5.18 7.87 11.43
C GLY A 89 -3.78 8.12 12.02
N TYR A 90 -2.73 8.13 11.20
CA TYR A 90 -1.35 8.40 11.61
C TYR A 90 -0.91 9.83 11.26
N ASN A 91 0.30 10.20 11.65
CA ASN A 91 0.90 11.48 11.31
C ASN A 91 2.03 11.33 10.29
N VAL A 92 2.34 12.42 9.60
CA VAL A 92 3.57 12.50 8.80
C VAL A 92 4.78 12.29 9.72
N GLY A 93 5.70 11.41 9.30
CA GLY A 93 6.86 11.02 10.09
C GLY A 93 6.65 9.77 10.95
N ASP A 94 5.41 9.28 11.10
CA ASP A 94 5.16 8.03 11.82
C ASP A 94 5.68 6.83 11.00
N THR A 95 6.32 5.88 11.67
CA THR A 95 6.70 4.61 11.07
C THR A 95 5.61 3.57 11.31
N VAL A 96 5.08 3.01 10.22
CA VAL A 96 4.10 1.93 10.24
C VAL A 96 4.71 0.64 9.73
N LYS A 97 4.42 -0.48 10.40
CA LYS A 97 4.79 -1.83 9.97
C LYS A 97 3.69 -2.41 9.08
N LEU A 98 3.98 -2.56 7.81
CA LEU A 98 3.10 -3.17 6.82
C LEU A 98 3.40 -4.65 6.73
N THR A 99 2.40 -5.49 6.91
CA THR A 99 2.51 -6.92 6.60
C THR A 99 2.02 -7.11 5.18
N VAL A 100 2.91 -7.62 4.32
CA VAL A 100 2.63 -7.83 2.90
C VAL A 100 2.82 -9.28 2.50
N ILE A 101 2.09 -9.72 1.47
CA ILE A 101 2.34 -10.99 0.78
C ILE A 101 3.07 -10.70 -0.53
N ARG A 102 4.23 -11.31 -0.70
CA ARG A 102 5.06 -11.23 -1.91
C ARG A 102 5.52 -12.64 -2.29
N SER A 103 5.15 -13.10 -3.48
CA SER A 103 5.47 -14.46 -3.95
C SER A 103 5.06 -15.55 -2.94
N ASP A 104 3.80 -15.47 -2.46
CA ASP A 104 3.20 -16.35 -1.43
C ASP A 104 3.93 -16.38 -0.07
N ARG A 105 4.81 -15.42 0.20
CA ARG A 105 5.47 -15.27 1.51
C ARG A 105 4.99 -14.00 2.19
N THR A 106 4.72 -14.11 3.49
CA THR A 106 4.45 -12.96 4.34
C THR A 106 5.77 -12.27 4.70
N ILE A 107 5.83 -10.97 4.47
CA ILE A 107 6.99 -10.11 4.73
C ILE A 107 6.51 -8.89 5.51
N ASP A 108 7.22 -8.53 6.58
CA ASP A 108 6.99 -7.27 7.28
C ASP A 108 7.91 -6.19 6.71
N VAL A 109 7.32 -5.06 6.34
CA VAL A 109 7.99 -3.90 5.75
C VAL A 109 7.69 -2.67 6.62
N SER A 110 8.71 -1.99 7.11
CA SER A 110 8.53 -0.75 7.87
C SER A 110 8.62 0.45 6.93
N ALA A 111 7.60 1.30 6.94
CA ALA A 111 7.54 2.49 6.11
C ALA A 111 7.27 3.73 6.96
N THR A 112 8.06 4.78 6.75
CA THR A 112 7.86 6.08 7.42
C THR A 112 6.99 6.96 6.54
N LEU A 113 5.80 7.30 7.03
CA LEU A 113 4.80 8.08 6.31
C LEU A 113 5.35 9.47 5.99
N GLN A 114 5.06 9.94 4.78
CA GLN A 114 5.51 11.24 4.29
C GLN A 114 4.31 12.15 4.08
N GLU A 115 4.57 13.44 4.03
CA GLU A 115 3.58 14.43 3.61
C GLU A 115 3.15 14.15 2.17
N TRP A 116 1.84 14.09 1.93
CA TRP A 116 1.32 14.10 0.57
C TRP A 116 1.72 15.40 -0.13
N THR A 117 2.75 15.30 -0.97
CA THR A 117 3.20 16.39 -1.82
C THR A 117 2.46 16.27 -3.16
N GLY A 118 1.16 16.55 -3.16
CA GLY A 118 0.41 16.72 -4.42
C GLY A 118 0.98 17.94 -5.14
N ARG A 119 1.74 17.73 -6.22
CA ARG A 119 2.16 18.79 -7.15
C ARG A 119 1.36 18.71 -8.43
#